data_AF-A0A2V3PTF1-F1
#
_entry.id   AF-A0A2V3PTF1-F1
#
_cell.length_a   1.000
_cell.length_b   1.000
_cell.length_c   1.000
_cell.angle_alpha   90.00
_cell.angle_beta   90.00
_cell.angle_gamma   90.00
#
_symmetry.space_group_name_H-M   'P 1'
#
loop_
_entity.id
_entity.type
_entity.pdbx_description
1 polymer ?
#
loop_
_entity_poly.entity_id
_entity_poly.type
_entity_poly.pdbx_seq_one_letter_code
_entity_poly.pdbx_strand_id
1 'polypeptide(L)'
;MKDTNKNEEFESLENDLNIENVTNDQINDVNENEDSANLADDLEKKFEDLNDSYLRLHAEFDNYRRRTMKEKADLLKTGNEKAIIGVLSIVDDFERALPNIPEDAKEGVELIYSKFQNFLAQNGVKEIDSLGELFDTDKHEAITTIPAQSEDQKDKIIDCIQKGYTLNDKVIRFPKVIVAK
;
A
#
# COMPACT_ATOMS: atom_id res chain seq x y z
N MET A 1 23.15 49.94 -21.57
CA MET A 1 22.60 51.25 -21.18
C MET A 1 21.24 51.01 -20.55
N LYS A 2 21.03 51.61 -19.37
CA LYS A 2 19.85 51.53 -18.49
C LYS A 2 19.88 50.46 -17.38
N ASP A 3 20.84 50.64 -16.47
CA ASP A 3 20.67 50.36 -15.04
C ASP A 3 20.72 51.70 -14.31
N THR A 4 19.59 52.40 -14.22
CA THR A 4 19.45 53.61 -13.40
C THR A 4 17.96 53.97 -13.34
N ASN A 5 17.18 53.27 -12.51
CA ASN A 5 15.89 53.80 -12.02
C ASN A 5 15.29 52.97 -10.87
N LYS A 6 15.98 52.95 -9.71
CA LYS A 6 15.38 52.41 -8.47
C LYS A 6 15.79 53.16 -7.20
N ASN A 7 16.56 54.25 -7.33
CA ASN A 7 17.08 55.01 -6.19
C ASN A 7 16.41 56.38 -5.98
N GLU A 8 15.42 56.77 -6.79
CA GLU A 8 14.75 58.07 -6.66
C GLU A 8 13.43 58.04 -5.85
N GLU A 9 12.97 56.85 -5.42
CA GLU A 9 11.73 56.71 -4.62
C GLU A 9 11.97 56.67 -3.10
N PHE A 10 13.22 56.74 -2.64
CA PHE A 10 13.59 56.63 -1.22
C PHE A 10 13.98 57.95 -0.54
N GLU A 11 13.91 59.09 -1.25
CA GLU A 11 14.48 60.37 -0.78
C GLU A 11 13.43 61.46 -0.48
N SER A 12 12.15 61.13 -0.34
CA SER A 12 11.07 62.13 -0.21
C SER A 12 10.33 62.21 1.13
N LEU A 13 10.84 61.59 2.21
CA LEU A 13 10.15 61.59 3.52
C LEU A 13 10.99 62.02 4.73
N GLU A 14 12.20 62.57 4.53
CA GLU A 14 13.11 62.91 5.64
C GLU A 14 13.11 64.39 6.07
N ASN A 15 12.15 65.23 5.65
CA ASN A 15 12.28 66.69 5.80
C ASN A 15 11.31 67.40 6.76
N ASP A 16 10.61 66.72 7.67
CA ASP A 16 9.75 67.41 8.65
C ASP A 16 9.96 66.91 10.09
N LEU A 17 11.14 67.12 10.66
CA LEU A 17 11.29 67.16 12.12
C LEU A 17 12.21 68.30 12.55
N ASN A 18 11.55 69.43 12.81
CA ASN A 18 12.06 70.62 13.47
C ASN A 18 12.45 70.28 14.92
N ILE A 19 13.75 70.10 15.16
CA ILE A 19 14.34 69.91 16.48
C ILE A 19 14.55 71.29 17.11
N GLU A 20 13.76 71.63 18.13
CA GLU A 20 14.26 72.23 19.37
C GLU A 20 13.14 72.40 20.43
N ASN A 21 13.35 71.74 21.57
CA ASN A 21 12.99 72.11 22.94
C ASN A 21 11.52 72.31 23.32
N VAL A 22 10.98 71.41 24.16
CA VAL A 22 10.77 71.65 25.61
C VAL A 22 10.66 70.29 26.33
N THR A 23 11.58 70.06 27.25
CA THR A 23 11.59 69.02 28.30
C THR A 23 10.56 69.32 29.41
N ASN A 24 10.12 68.25 30.09
CA ASN A 24 9.20 68.12 31.25
C ASN A 24 7.72 67.93 30.85
N ASP A 25 6.99 66.91 31.31
CA ASP A 25 7.10 66.15 32.56
C ASP A 25 6.69 64.69 32.37
N GLN A 26 7.37 63.81 33.11
CA GLN A 26 7.01 62.43 33.34
C GLN A 26 5.65 62.36 34.06
N ILE A 27 4.75 61.51 33.58
CA ILE A 27 3.81 60.59 34.29
C ILE A 27 2.90 60.02 33.19
N ASN A 28 3.26 58.85 32.64
CA ASN A 28 2.33 57.87 32.02
C ASN A 28 3.02 56.54 31.60
N ASP A 29 4.13 56.16 32.25
CA ASP A 29 4.97 55.03 31.80
C ASP A 29 4.63 53.65 32.40
N VAL A 30 3.51 53.53 33.14
CA VAL A 30 3.19 52.29 33.87
C VAL A 30 2.10 51.44 33.19
N ASN A 31 1.24 52.02 32.33
CA ASN A 31 0.15 51.26 31.68
C ASN A 31 0.47 50.71 30.28
N GLU A 32 1.35 51.34 29.50
CA GLU A 32 1.67 50.84 28.14
C GLU A 32 2.55 49.58 28.15
N ASN A 33 3.36 49.38 29.21
CA ASN A 33 4.26 48.24 29.35
C ASN A 33 3.54 46.96 29.77
N GLU A 34 2.50 47.04 30.61
CA GLU A 34 1.69 45.87 31.00
C GLU A 34 0.77 45.40 29.86
N ASP A 35 0.15 46.31 29.10
CA ASP A 35 -0.69 45.95 27.95
C ASP A 35 0.13 45.34 26.80
N SER A 36 1.34 45.85 26.56
CA SER A 36 2.26 45.30 25.56
C SER A 36 2.82 43.93 25.95
N ALA A 37 3.11 43.70 27.24
CA ALA A 37 3.56 42.40 27.75
C ALA A 37 2.45 41.34 27.67
N ASN A 38 1.21 41.70 28.04
CA ASN A 38 0.05 40.80 27.90
C ASN A 38 -0.24 40.43 26.44
N LEU A 39 -0.03 41.36 25.51
CA LEU A 39 -0.17 41.09 24.07
C LEU A 39 0.93 40.13 23.56
N ALA A 40 2.17 40.30 24.01
CA ALA A 40 3.28 39.42 23.64
C ALA A 40 3.03 37.98 24.13
N ASP A 41 2.59 37.80 25.38
CA ASP A 41 2.27 36.50 25.96
C ASP A 41 1.09 35.81 25.25
N ASP A 42 0.06 36.59 24.85
CA ASP A 42 -1.09 36.07 24.08
C ASP A 42 -0.68 35.67 22.64
N LEU A 43 0.23 36.41 22.02
CA LEU A 43 0.80 36.05 20.72
C LEU A 43 1.66 34.78 20.80
N GLU A 44 2.48 34.64 21.85
CA GLU A 44 3.32 33.46 22.06
C GLU A 44 2.46 32.21 22.27
N LYS A 45 1.42 32.28 23.10
CA LYS A 45 0.46 31.18 23.28
C LYS A 45 -0.24 30.79 21.98
N LYS A 46 -0.72 31.77 21.20
CA LYS A 46 -1.34 31.49 19.89
C LYS A 46 -0.35 30.87 18.92
N PHE A 47 0.92 31.27 18.96
CA PHE A 47 1.98 30.68 18.16
C PHE A 47 2.25 29.23 18.58
N GLU A 48 2.35 28.96 19.88
CA GLU A 48 2.52 27.60 20.40
C GLU A 48 1.34 26.69 20.03
N ASP A 49 0.10 27.14 20.25
CA ASP A 49 -1.11 26.41 19.89
C ASP A 49 -1.17 26.10 18.38
N LEU A 50 -0.81 27.09 17.54
CA LEU A 50 -0.78 26.93 16.10
C LEU A 50 0.35 25.99 15.65
N ASN A 51 1.52 26.10 16.28
CA ASN A 51 2.67 25.24 15.99
C ASN A 51 2.37 23.78 16.38
N ASP A 52 1.75 23.56 17.55
CA ASP A 52 1.30 22.23 17.99
C ASP A 52 0.24 21.66 17.06
N SER A 53 -0.74 22.47 16.65
CA SER A 53 -1.74 22.07 15.65
C SER A 53 -1.08 21.74 14.31
N TYR A 54 -0.08 22.51 13.89
CA TYR A 54 0.65 22.28 12.65
C TYR A 54 1.48 20.99 12.70
N LEU A 55 2.23 20.76 13.79
CA LEU A 55 3.01 19.53 13.99
C LEU A 55 2.10 18.29 13.98
N ARG A 56 0.93 18.37 14.65
CA ARG A 56 -0.06 17.30 14.66
C ARG A 56 -0.61 17.03 13.27
N LEU A 57 -1.04 18.08 12.56
CA LEU A 57 -1.55 17.96 11.19
C LEU A 57 -0.50 17.39 10.24
N HIS A 58 0.76 17.81 10.37
CA HIS A 58 1.87 17.27 9.59
C HIS A 58 2.06 15.77 9.86
N ALA A 59 2.03 15.35 11.12
CA ALA A 59 2.15 13.94 11.50
C ALA A 59 0.97 13.10 10.97
N GLU A 60 -0.26 13.61 11.08
CA GLU A 60 -1.46 12.97 10.51
C GLU A 60 -1.37 12.84 9.00
N PHE A 61 -0.90 13.88 8.30
CA PHE A 61 -0.71 13.87 6.86
C PHE A 61 0.34 12.85 6.42
N ASP A 62 1.48 12.78 7.11
CA ASP A 62 2.52 11.79 6.81
C ASP A 62 2.02 10.35 7.02
N ASN A 63 1.25 10.12 8.08
CA ASN A 63 0.61 8.82 8.33
C ASN A 63 -0.42 8.48 7.25
N TYR A 64 -1.27 9.44 6.87
CA TYR A 64 -2.24 9.29 5.79
C TYR A 64 -1.55 8.96 4.47
N ARG A 65 -0.48 9.69 4.11
CA ARG A 65 0.30 9.46 2.90
C ARG A 65 0.90 8.06 2.89
N ARG A 66 1.53 7.63 4.00
CA ARG A 66 2.10 6.28 4.12
C ARG A 66 1.03 5.20 3.99
N ARG A 67 -0.12 5.37 4.63
CA ARG A 67 -1.26 4.45 4.54
C ARG A 67 -1.80 4.35 3.11
N THR A 68 -2.04 5.49 2.47
CA THR A 68 -2.57 5.58 1.10
C THR A 68 -1.64 4.91 0.09
N MET A 69 -0.34 5.11 0.22
CA MET A 69 0.65 4.47 -0.66
C MET A 69 0.66 2.95 -0.48
N LYS A 70 0.51 2.45 0.75
CA LYS A 70 0.40 1.01 1.02
C LYS A 70 -0.87 0.43 0.41
N GLU A 71 -2.02 1.05 0.65
CA GLU A 71 -3.30 0.61 0.08
C GLU A 71 -3.27 0.59 -1.45
N LYS A 72 -2.69 1.61 -2.08
CA LYS A 72 -2.51 1.66 -3.53
C LYS A 72 -1.60 0.54 -4.04
N ALA A 73 -0.50 0.25 -3.33
CA ALA A 73 0.39 -0.84 -3.69
C ALA A 73 -0.31 -2.21 -3.58
N ASP A 74 -1.09 -2.42 -2.53
CA ASP A 74 -1.86 -3.65 -2.32
C ASP A 74 -2.94 -3.83 -3.40
N LEU A 75 -3.65 -2.75 -3.75
CA LEU A 75 -4.62 -2.74 -4.86
C LEU A 75 -3.97 -3.08 -6.21
N LEU A 76 -2.75 -2.60 -6.47
CA LEU A 76 -2.03 -2.95 -7.70
C LEU A 76 -1.61 -4.43 -7.71
N LYS A 77 -1.25 -4.99 -6.55
CA LYS A 77 -0.88 -6.41 -6.43
C LYS A 77 -2.05 -7.36 -6.60
N THR A 78 -3.27 -6.95 -6.23
CA THR A 78 -4.46 -7.83 -6.27
C THR A 78 -5.51 -7.40 -7.30
N GLY A 79 -5.33 -6.27 -7.98
CA GLY A 79 -6.35 -5.71 -8.88
C GLY A 79 -6.71 -6.61 -10.07
N ASN A 80 -5.79 -7.51 -10.46
CA ASN A 80 -5.99 -8.50 -11.52
C ASN A 80 -6.50 -9.86 -11.02
N GLU A 81 -6.75 -10.03 -9.72
CA GLU A 81 -7.16 -11.31 -9.09
C GLU A 81 -8.32 -11.97 -9.82
N LYS A 82 -9.41 -11.23 -10.08
CA LYS A 82 -10.59 -11.76 -10.77
C LYS A 82 -10.29 -12.25 -12.19
N ALA A 83 -9.43 -11.52 -12.91
CA ALA A 83 -9.03 -11.91 -14.25
C ALA A 83 -8.16 -13.17 -14.20
N ILE A 84 -7.20 -13.24 -13.27
CA ILE A 84 -6.35 -14.41 -13.06
C ILE A 84 -7.18 -15.64 -12.71
N ILE A 85 -8.18 -15.53 -11.82
CA ILE A 85 -9.08 -16.65 -11.49
C ILE A 85 -9.77 -17.20 -12.75
N GLY A 86 -10.23 -16.32 -13.66
CA GLY A 86 -10.80 -16.74 -14.94
C GLY A 86 -9.77 -17.34 -15.91
N VAL A 87 -8.50 -16.97 -15.79
CA VAL A 87 -7.41 -17.60 -16.55
C VAL A 87 -7.06 -18.98 -15.98
N LEU A 88 -7.14 -19.17 -14.66
CA LEU A 88 -6.85 -20.45 -14.02
C LEU A 88 -7.81 -21.57 -14.46
N SER A 89 -9.06 -21.27 -14.82
CA SER A 89 -9.94 -22.29 -15.41
C SER A 89 -9.42 -22.82 -16.75
N ILE A 90 -8.73 -21.97 -17.52
CA ILE A 90 -8.09 -22.38 -18.78
C ILE A 90 -6.88 -23.27 -18.49
N VAL A 91 -6.11 -22.97 -17.42
CA VAL A 91 -5.03 -23.84 -16.94
C VAL A 91 -5.57 -25.22 -16.59
N ASP A 92 -6.71 -25.29 -15.88
CA ASP A 92 -7.35 -26.56 -15.53
C ASP A 92 -7.77 -27.36 -16.78
N ASP A 93 -8.27 -26.67 -17.81
CA ASP A 93 -8.60 -27.29 -19.10
C ASP A 93 -7.36 -27.83 -19.82
N PHE A 94 -6.23 -27.11 -19.77
CA PHE A 94 -4.95 -27.61 -20.27
C PHE A 94 -4.53 -28.89 -19.54
N GLU A 95 -4.56 -28.90 -18.21
CA GLU A 95 -4.17 -30.06 -17.40
C GLU A 95 -5.07 -31.27 -17.66
N ARG A 96 -6.37 -31.05 -17.84
CA ARG A 96 -7.34 -32.09 -18.21
C ARG A 96 -7.12 -32.63 -19.63
N ALA A 97 -6.70 -31.77 -20.56
CA ALA A 97 -6.48 -32.14 -21.95
C ALA A 97 -5.13 -32.84 -22.17
N LEU A 98 -4.06 -32.40 -21.51
CA LEU A 98 -2.67 -32.85 -21.68
C LEU A 98 -2.50 -34.38 -21.75
N PRO A 99 -3.10 -35.19 -20.85
CA PRO A 99 -2.98 -36.65 -20.90
C PRO A 99 -3.59 -37.29 -22.16
N ASN A 100 -4.50 -36.59 -22.83
CA ASN A 100 -5.27 -37.08 -23.98
C ASN A 100 -4.76 -36.53 -25.32
N ILE A 101 -3.67 -35.75 -25.32
CA ILE A 101 -3.12 -35.15 -26.55
C ILE A 101 -2.37 -36.22 -27.35
N PRO A 102 -2.57 -36.29 -28.67
CA PRO A 102 -1.79 -37.15 -29.56
C PRO A 102 -0.28 -36.90 -29.45
N GLU A 103 0.53 -37.97 -29.49
CA GLU A 103 1.98 -37.89 -29.22
C GLU A 103 2.73 -36.95 -30.18
N ASP A 104 2.26 -36.82 -31.43
CA ASP A 104 2.81 -35.92 -32.45
C ASP A 104 2.60 -34.42 -32.15
N ALA A 105 1.60 -34.09 -31.33
CA ALA A 105 1.31 -32.73 -30.90
C ALA A 105 1.72 -32.45 -29.44
N LYS A 106 1.98 -33.49 -28.64
CA LYS A 106 2.15 -33.42 -27.20
C LYS A 106 3.31 -32.52 -26.77
N GLU A 107 4.50 -32.69 -27.36
CA GLU A 107 5.69 -31.90 -27.02
C GLU A 107 5.45 -30.38 -27.26
N GLY A 108 4.78 -30.05 -28.37
CA GLY A 108 4.45 -28.66 -28.69
C GLY A 108 3.47 -28.04 -27.69
N VAL A 109 2.47 -28.81 -27.25
CA VAL A 109 1.49 -28.33 -26.26
C VAL A 109 2.09 -28.24 -24.86
N GLU A 110 2.91 -29.20 -24.45
CA GLU A 110 3.65 -29.16 -23.18
C GLU A 110 4.57 -27.94 -23.11
N LEU A 111 5.24 -27.59 -24.22
CA LEU A 111 6.07 -26.38 -24.29
C LEU A 111 5.23 -25.10 -24.11
N ILE A 112 4.04 -25.02 -24.73
CA ILE A 112 3.14 -23.88 -24.58
C ILE A 112 2.66 -23.77 -23.13
N TYR A 113 2.23 -24.90 -22.55
CA TYR A 113 1.77 -24.96 -21.17
C TYR A 113 2.87 -24.55 -20.19
N SER A 114 4.10 -25.05 -20.36
CA SER A 114 5.25 -24.66 -19.54
C SER A 114 5.55 -23.16 -19.64
N LYS A 115 5.55 -22.58 -20.86
CA LYS A 115 5.72 -21.13 -21.04
C LYS A 115 4.61 -20.33 -20.35
N PHE A 116 3.38 -20.84 -20.40
CA PHE A 116 2.24 -20.21 -19.78
C PHE A 116 2.31 -20.23 -18.25
N GLN A 117 2.66 -21.37 -17.65
CA GLN A 117 2.92 -21.48 -16.21
C GLN A 117 4.05 -20.54 -15.77
N ASN A 118 5.14 -20.47 -16.53
CA ASN A 118 6.24 -19.55 -16.25
C ASN A 118 5.80 -18.08 -16.30
N PHE A 119 4.96 -17.71 -17.27
CA PHE A 119 4.38 -16.37 -17.34
C PHE A 119 3.52 -16.06 -16.11
N LEU A 120 2.66 -16.99 -15.69
CA LEU A 120 1.85 -16.84 -14.48
C LEU A 120 2.74 -16.67 -13.22
N ALA A 121 3.78 -17.49 -13.08
CA ALA A 121 4.74 -17.41 -11.98
C ALA A 121 5.48 -16.06 -11.92
N GLN A 122 5.92 -15.53 -13.07
CA GLN A 122 6.53 -14.20 -13.15
C GLN A 122 5.58 -13.07 -12.75
N ASN A 123 4.27 -13.28 -12.91
CA ASN A 123 3.22 -12.34 -12.50
C ASN A 123 2.68 -12.62 -11.08
N GLY A 124 3.43 -13.39 -10.28
CA GLY A 124 3.14 -13.62 -8.87
C GLY A 124 2.13 -14.74 -8.59
N VAL A 125 1.72 -15.50 -9.61
CA VAL A 125 0.82 -16.65 -9.45
C VAL A 125 1.62 -17.90 -9.12
N LYS A 126 1.43 -18.50 -7.96
CA LYS A 126 2.13 -19.73 -7.55
C LYS A 126 1.14 -20.83 -7.25
N GLU A 127 1.40 -22.03 -7.76
CA GLU A 127 0.68 -23.24 -7.42
C GLU A 127 0.88 -23.58 -5.93
N ILE A 128 -0.19 -24.06 -5.29
CA ILE A 128 -0.15 -24.61 -3.93
C ILE A 128 0.02 -26.12 -4.09
N ASP A 129 1.17 -26.65 -3.68
CA ASP A 129 1.37 -28.09 -3.59
C ASP A 129 0.58 -28.61 -2.37
N SER A 130 -0.11 -29.72 -2.56
CA SER A 130 -1.00 -30.30 -1.55
C SER A 130 -0.94 -31.82 -1.53
N LEU A 131 -0.32 -32.45 -2.54
CA LEU A 131 -0.31 -33.90 -2.65
C LEU A 131 0.59 -34.50 -1.56
N GLY A 132 0.05 -35.43 -0.78
CA GLY A 132 0.74 -36.08 0.32
C GLY A 132 0.82 -35.25 1.61
N GLU A 133 0.35 -34.00 1.60
CA GLU A 133 0.24 -33.19 2.82
C GLU A 133 -0.92 -33.63 3.72
N LEU A 134 -0.87 -33.24 4.99
CA LEU A 134 -2.00 -33.39 5.90
C LEU A 134 -3.13 -32.45 5.48
N PHE A 135 -4.36 -32.97 5.46
CA PHE A 135 -5.51 -32.16 5.18
C PHE A 135 -5.72 -31.08 6.26
N ASP A 136 -5.97 -29.86 5.80
CA ASP A 136 -6.15 -28.68 6.62
C ASP A 136 -7.31 -27.87 6.03
N THR A 137 -8.39 -27.70 6.80
CA THR A 137 -9.61 -27.00 6.36
C THR A 137 -9.38 -25.52 6.05
N ASP A 138 -8.33 -24.92 6.63
CA ASP A 138 -8.00 -23.51 6.38
C ASP A 138 -7.25 -23.32 5.06
N LYS A 139 -6.76 -24.42 4.46
CA LYS A 139 -5.92 -24.41 3.25
C LYS A 139 -6.44 -25.26 2.10
N HIS A 140 -7.41 -26.14 2.34
CA HIS A 140 -7.85 -27.11 1.35
C HIS A 140 -9.37 -27.26 1.34
N GLU A 141 -9.93 -27.49 0.15
CA GLU A 141 -11.34 -27.82 -0.04
C GLU A 141 -11.47 -29.33 -0.31
N ALA A 142 -11.90 -30.12 0.68
CA ALA A 142 -12.14 -31.56 0.47
C ALA A 142 -13.40 -31.79 -0.36
N ILE A 143 -13.26 -32.44 -1.52
CA ILE A 143 -14.38 -32.80 -2.38
C ILE A 143 -14.98 -34.14 -1.99
N THR A 144 -14.11 -35.10 -1.69
CA THR A 144 -14.52 -36.44 -1.26
C THR A 144 -13.44 -37.09 -0.42
N THR A 145 -13.81 -38.17 0.25
CA THR A 145 -12.89 -38.99 1.04
C THR A 145 -12.92 -40.42 0.55
N ILE A 146 -11.77 -41.09 0.54
CA ILE A 146 -11.70 -42.53 0.28
C ILE A 146 -11.08 -43.27 1.48
N PRO A 147 -11.33 -44.58 1.65
CA PRO A 147 -10.68 -45.35 2.71
C PRO A 147 -9.16 -45.34 2.56
N ALA A 148 -8.44 -45.07 3.65
CA ALA A 148 -6.99 -45.14 3.69
C ALA A 148 -6.50 -46.59 3.45
N GLN A 149 -5.49 -46.76 2.59
CA GLN A 149 -4.92 -48.09 2.31
C GLN A 149 -3.85 -48.50 3.34
N SER A 150 -3.31 -47.52 4.06
CA SER A 150 -2.37 -47.70 5.17
C SER A 150 -2.56 -46.60 6.22
N GLU A 151 -2.12 -46.84 7.46
CA GLU A 151 -2.22 -45.84 8.54
C GLU A 151 -1.44 -44.56 8.18
N ASP A 152 -0.35 -44.68 7.41
CA ASP A 152 0.47 -43.55 6.98
C ASP A 152 -0.23 -42.59 6.00
N GLN A 153 -1.32 -43.03 5.37
CA GLN A 153 -2.13 -42.23 4.44
C GLN A 153 -3.31 -41.53 5.13
N LYS A 154 -3.61 -41.89 6.37
CA LYS A 154 -4.76 -41.37 7.09
C LYS A 154 -4.67 -39.84 7.25
N ASP A 155 -5.79 -39.19 6.96
CA ASP A 155 -5.98 -37.74 6.95
C ASP A 155 -5.04 -36.98 5.99
N LYS A 156 -4.40 -37.68 5.04
CA LYS A 156 -3.58 -37.07 4.00
C LYS A 156 -4.33 -36.88 2.70
N ILE A 157 -3.90 -35.88 1.96
CA ILE A 157 -4.35 -35.60 0.61
C ILE A 157 -3.70 -36.60 -0.33
N ILE A 158 -4.52 -37.38 -1.01
CA ILE A 158 -4.05 -38.42 -1.94
C ILE A 158 -4.12 -37.98 -3.39
N ASP A 159 -4.99 -37.02 -3.70
CA ASP A 159 -5.19 -36.51 -5.04
C ASP A 159 -5.72 -35.07 -5.00
N CYS A 160 -5.41 -34.31 -6.04
CA CYS A 160 -5.81 -32.92 -6.21
C CYS A 160 -6.55 -32.77 -7.54
N ILE A 161 -7.88 -32.70 -7.46
CA ILE A 161 -8.76 -32.61 -8.64
C ILE A 161 -8.63 -31.24 -9.31
N GLN A 162 -8.41 -30.19 -8.51
CA GLN A 162 -8.20 -28.84 -9.01
C GLN A 162 -7.14 -28.15 -8.16
N LYS A 163 -6.06 -27.72 -8.78
CA LYS A 163 -4.92 -27.11 -8.07
C LYS A 163 -5.27 -25.77 -7.44
N GLY A 164 -4.66 -25.52 -6.30
CA GLY A 164 -4.73 -24.24 -5.60
C GLY A 164 -3.70 -23.25 -6.13
N TYR A 165 -4.00 -21.96 -6.00
CA TYR A 165 -3.08 -20.89 -6.43
C TYR A 165 -3.09 -19.72 -5.46
N THR A 166 -1.91 -19.11 -5.31
CA THR A 166 -1.70 -17.82 -4.65
C THR A 166 -1.37 -16.76 -5.69
N LEU A 167 -1.68 -15.50 -5.40
CA LEU A 167 -1.26 -14.31 -6.14
C LEU A 167 -0.56 -13.38 -5.16
N ASN A 168 0.74 -13.13 -5.38
CA ASN A 168 1.55 -12.27 -4.49
C ASN A 168 1.38 -12.67 -3.01
N ASP A 169 1.44 -13.98 -2.75
CA ASP A 169 1.31 -14.63 -1.44
C ASP A 169 -0.10 -14.62 -0.81
N LYS A 170 -1.09 -13.99 -1.47
CA LYS A 170 -2.52 -14.12 -1.10
C LYS A 170 -3.12 -15.34 -1.77
N VAL A 171 -3.81 -16.21 -1.04
CA VAL A 171 -4.57 -17.32 -1.63
C VAL A 171 -5.73 -16.75 -2.46
N ILE A 172 -5.80 -17.12 -3.74
CA ILE A 172 -6.87 -16.71 -4.66
C ILE A 172 -7.78 -17.88 -5.06
N ARG A 173 -7.30 -19.11 -4.90
CA ARG A 173 -8.05 -20.34 -5.10
C ARG A 173 -7.50 -21.45 -4.20
N PHE A 174 -8.34 -22.05 -3.39
CA PHE A 174 -7.95 -23.21 -2.60
C PHE A 174 -7.91 -24.47 -3.49
N PRO A 175 -6.95 -25.38 -3.25
CA PRO A 175 -6.90 -26.67 -3.91
C PRO A 175 -8.13 -27.52 -3.52
N LYS A 176 -8.75 -28.16 -4.51
CA LYS A 176 -9.83 -29.13 -4.32
C LYS A 176 -9.24 -30.53 -4.30
N VAL A 177 -9.36 -31.20 -3.16
CA VAL A 177 -8.58 -32.41 -2.84
C VAL A 177 -9.45 -33.60 -2.49
N ILE A 178 -8.86 -34.79 -2.63
CA ILE A 178 -9.37 -36.05 -2.12
C ILE A 178 -8.52 -36.44 -0.92
N VAL A 179 -9.19 -36.78 0.19
CA VAL A 179 -8.52 -37.12 1.45
C VAL A 179 -8.71 -38.60 1.76
N ALA A 180 -7.65 -39.27 2.21
CA ALA A 180 -7.75 -40.63 2.72
C ALA A 180 -8.21 -40.62 4.19
N LYS A 181 -9.22 -41.41 4.54
CA LYS A 181 -9.83 -41.47 5.87
C LYS A 181 -9.84 -42.87 6.44
#